data_AF-A0A382JQ39-F1
#
_entry.id   AF-A0A382JQ39-F1
#
_cell.length_a   1.000
_cell.length_b   1.000
_cell.length_c   1.000
_cell.angle_alpha   90.00
_cell.angle_beta   90.00
_cell.angle_gamma   90.00
#
_symmetry.space_group_name_H-M   'P 1'
#
loop_
_entity.id
_entity.type
_entity.pdbx_description
1 polymer ?
#
loop_
_entity_poly.entity_id
_entity_poly.type
_entity_poly.pdbx_seq_one_letter_code
_entity_poly.pdbx_strand_id
1 'polypeptide(L)' 'MQISTTTTLIDDHERQQVFLQIISDQFSVRIISAIIPEAKTAVQIGKETNIPIST' A
#
# COMPACT_ATOMS: atom_id res chain seq x y z
N MET A 1 -9.63 -17.00 -13.34
CA MET A 1 -10.15 -15.75 -12.75
C MET A 1 -9.60 -14.59 -13.55
N GLN A 2 -10.45 -13.90 -14.32
CA GLN A 2 -10.03 -12.68 -15.01
C GLN A 2 -10.02 -11.57 -13.95
N ILE A 3 -8.84 -11.05 -13.62
CA ILE A 3 -8.73 -9.86 -12.77
C ILE A 3 -9.12 -8.69 -13.66
N SER A 4 -10.34 -8.17 -13.50
CA SER A 4 -10.72 -6.90 -14.14
C SER A 4 -9.82 -5.80 -13.57
N THR A 5 -8.85 -5.36 -14.36
CA THR A 5 -7.96 -4.26 -14.00
C THR A 5 -8.75 -2.96 -14.19
N THR A 6 -9.50 -2.57 -13.16
CA THR A 6 -10.16 -1.26 -13.14
C THR A 6 -9.10 -0.22 -12.82
N THR A 7 -8.62 0.49 -13.85
CA THR A 7 -7.71 1.63 -13.66
C THR A 7 -8.54 2.85 -13.29
N THR A 8 -8.31 3.40 -12.10
CA THR A 8 -8.90 4.67 -11.67
C THR A 8 -7.91 5.79 -11.96
N LEU A 9 -8.26 6.70 -12.87
CA LEU A 9 -7.53 7.95 -13.06
C LEU A 9 -7.94 8.94 -11.96
N ILE A 10 -6.96 9.52 -11.27
CA ILE A 10 -7.17 10.62 -10.33
C ILE A 10 -6.87 11.90 -11.11
N ASP A 11 -7.88 12.67 -11.50
CA ASP A 11 -7.68 13.93 -12.26
C ASP A 11 -7.48 15.17 -11.36
N ASP A 12 -7.78 15.03 -10.08
CA ASP A 12 -7.64 16.09 -9.08
C ASP A 12 -6.20 16.18 -8.56
N HIS A 13 -5.59 17.36 -8.72
CA HIS A 13 -4.19 17.57 -8.38
C HIS A 13 -3.90 17.43 -6.89
N GLU A 14 -4.78 17.91 -6.02
CA GLU A 14 -4.59 17.78 -4.56
C GLU A 14 -4.63 16.31 -4.14
N ARG A 15 -5.57 15.55 -4.68
CA ARG A 15 -5.67 14.11 -4.42
C ARG A 15 -4.47 13.34 -4.95
N GLN A 16 -3.90 13.73 -6.10
CA GLN A 16 -2.64 13.16 -6.59
C GLN A 16 -1.50 13.41 -5.60
N GLN A 17 -1.35 14.64 -5.09
CA GLN A 17 -0.31 14.97 -4.12
C GLN A 17 -0.47 14.20 -2.82
N VAL A 18 -1.70 14.10 -2.29
CA VAL A 18 -1.99 13.30 -1.09
C VAL A 18 -1.65 11.83 -1.31
N PHE A 19 -1.98 11.27 -2.48
CA PHE A 19 -1.61 9.90 -2.81
C PHE A 19 -0.09 9.69 -2.81
N LEU A 20 0.64 10.60 -3.48
CA LEU A 20 2.10 10.56 -3.52
C LEU A 20 2.71 10.66 -2.11
N GLN A 21 2.17 11.53 -1.26
CA GLN A 21 2.60 11.65 0.13
C GLN A 21 2.37 10.35 0.90
N ILE A 22 1.19 9.74 0.80
CA ILE A 22 0.87 8.48 1.47
C ILE A 22 1.84 7.38 1.02
N ILE A 23 2.02 7.19 -0.27
CA ILE A 23 2.90 6.11 -0.76
C ILE A 23 4.37 6.38 -0.47
N SER A 24 4.77 7.64 -0.24
CA SER A 24 6.14 8.01 0.12
C SER A 24 6.46 7.83 1.61
N ASP A 25 5.45 7.61 2.46
CA ASP A 25 5.65 7.37 3.88
C ASP A 25 6.46 6.09 4.13
N GLN A 26 7.34 6.15 5.13
CA GLN A 26 8.28 5.06 5.44
C GLN A 26 7.57 3.74 5.76
N PHE A 27 6.41 3.77 6.43
CA PHE A 27 5.65 2.55 6.71
C PHE A 27 4.87 2.10 5.49
N SER A 28 4.22 3.04 4.79
CA SER A 28 3.44 2.74 3.60
C SER A 28 4.26 2.04 2.51
N VAL A 29 5.49 2.51 2.22
CA VAL A 29 6.38 1.85 1.25
C VAL A 29 6.65 0.40 1.65
N ARG A 30 6.92 0.14 2.94
CA ARG A 30 7.29 -1.19 3.44
C ARG A 30 6.10 -2.14 3.41
N ILE A 31 4.92 -1.65 3.81
CA ILE A 31 3.67 -2.42 3.79
C ILE A 31 3.27 -2.77 2.36
N ILE A 32 3.27 -1.78 1.45
CA ILE A 32 2.94 -1.98 0.03
C ILE A 32 3.93 -2.96 -0.61
N SER A 33 5.23 -2.79 -0.35
CA SER A 33 6.27 -3.69 -0.86
C SER A 33 6.09 -5.13 -0.38
N ALA A 34 5.65 -5.33 0.87
CA ALA A 34 5.44 -6.66 1.44
C ALA A 34 4.29 -7.42 0.76
N ILE A 35 3.29 -6.72 0.22
CA ILE A 35 2.09 -7.33 -0.39
C ILE A 35 2.11 -7.39 -1.91
N ILE A 36 3.09 -6.76 -2.58
CA ILE A 36 3.24 -6.82 -4.04
C ILE A 36 3.41 -8.27 -4.55
N PRO A 37 4.28 -9.10 -3.94
CA PRO A 37 4.48 -10.46 -4.43
C PRO A 37 3.23 -11.34 -4.22
N GLU A 38 2.56 -11.17 -3.09
CA GLU A 38 1.42 -11.98 -2.66
C GLU A 38 0.63 -11.29 -1.54
N ALA A 39 -0.66 -11.60 -1.43
CA ALA A 39 -1.50 -11.07 -0.37
C ALA A 39 -1.07 -11.64 1.00
N LYS A 40 -0.97 -10.75 2.01
CA LYS A 40 -0.55 -11.10 3.37
C LYS A 40 -1.52 -10.55 4.42
N THR A 41 -1.59 -11.24 5.55
CA THR A 41 -2.31 -10.77 6.74
C THR A 41 -1.51 -9.66 7.46
N ALA A 42 -2.20 -8.82 8.23
CA ALA A 42 -1.55 -7.81 9.07
C ALA A 42 -0.49 -8.40 10.02
N VAL A 43 -0.73 -9.61 10.53
CA VAL A 43 0.22 -10.33 11.40
C VAL A 43 1.50 -10.72 10.64
N GLN A 44 1.38 -11.20 9.41
CA GLN A 44 2.54 -11.53 8.56
C GLN A 44 3.33 -10.28 8.21
N ILE A 45 2.65 -9.21 7.81
CA ILE A 45 3.26 -7.92 7.50
C ILE A 45 4.02 -7.39 8.72
N GLY A 46 3.40 -7.38 9.90
CA GLY A 46 4.03 -6.91 11.13
C GLY A 46 5.28 -7.71 11.52
N LYS A 47 5.29 -9.03 11.29
CA LYS A 47 6.46 -9.88 11.52
C LYS A 47 7.61 -9.62 10.54
N GLU A 48 7.31 -9.46 9.26
CA GLU A 48 8.34 -9.25 8.22
C GLU A 48 8.91 -7.84 8.24
N THR A 49 8.05 -6.85 8.52
CA THR A 49 8.41 -5.43 8.50
C THR A 49 8.78 -4.89 9.88
N ASN A 50 8.65 -5.65 10.97
CA ASN A 50 8.80 -5.15 12.34
C ASN A 50 7.95 -3.89 12.62
N ILE A 51 6.85 -3.69 11.90
CA ILE A 51 5.89 -2.62 12.15
C ILE A 51 4.85 -3.17 13.14
N PRO A 52 4.57 -2.48 14.26
CA PRO A 52 3.54 -2.90 15.20
C PRO A 52 2.17 -3.01 14.51
N ILE A 53 1.38 -4.03 14.83
CA ILE A 53 0.04 -4.22 14.25
C ILE A 53 -0.92 -3.06 14.60
N SER A 54 -0.62 -2.31 15.66
CA SER A 54 -1.38 -1.13 16.08
C SER A 54 -1.07 0.14 15.30
N THR A 55 -0.05 0.13 14.43
CA THR A 55 0.32 1.22 13.52
C THR A 55 -0.49 1.13 12.25
#